data_AF-A0A6A6EPH3-F1
#
_entry.id   AF-A0A6A6EPH3-F1
#
_cell.length_a   1.000
_cell.length_b   1.000
_cell.length_c   1.000
_cell.angle_alpha   90.00
_cell.angle_beta   90.00
_cell.angle_gamma   90.00
#
_symmetry.space_group_name_H-M   'P 1'
#
loop_
_entity.id
_entity.type
_entity.pdbx_description
1 polymer ?
#
loop_
_entity_poly.entity_id
_entity_poly.type
_entity_poly.pdbx_seq_one_letter_code
_entity_poly.pdbx_strand_id
1 'polypeptide(L)'
;MGRLVGDVVLFLQLVDIAVHPDHQRKGLGKQIMKKLVDYVDANAPHAYVSQVADPLGQRLYPQFGFKGVKPGIGMYRYLRIQE
;
A
#
# COMPACT_ATOMS: atom_id res chain seq x y z
N MET A 1 -11.15 -2.32 -4.76
CA MET A 1 -10.00 -2.18 -5.68
C MET A 1 -8.73 -1.94 -4.87
N GLY A 2 -7.58 -2.17 -5.49
CA GLY A 2 -6.26 -1.85 -4.96
C GLY A 2 -5.23 -2.03 -6.07
N ARG A 3 -4.13 -1.27 -6.04
CA ARG A 3 -3.14 -1.25 -7.12
C ARG A 3 -1.72 -1.31 -6.59
N LEU A 4 -0.83 -1.85 -7.42
CA LEU A 4 0.61 -1.73 -7.28
C LEU A 4 1.11 -0.87 -8.45
N VAL A 5 1.94 0.13 -8.14
CA VAL A 5 2.52 1.04 -9.13
C VAL A 5 4.03 1.05 -8.96
N GLY A 6 4.76 0.83 -10.04
CA GLY A 6 6.23 0.84 -10.02
C GLY A 6 6.83 -0.09 -11.06
N ASP A 7 8.08 -0.45 -10.86
CA ASP A 7 8.90 -1.18 -11.84
C ASP A 7 8.95 -2.69 -11.60
N VAL A 8 8.37 -3.20 -10.50
CA VAL A 8 8.37 -4.62 -10.11
C VAL A 8 9.78 -5.14 -9.76
N VAL A 9 10.82 -4.32 -9.86
CA VAL A 9 12.22 -4.72 -9.62
C VAL A 9 12.76 -4.10 -8.34
N LEU A 10 12.68 -2.78 -8.20
CA LEU A 10 13.25 -2.03 -7.08
C LEU A 10 12.16 -1.40 -6.22
N PHE A 11 11.12 -0.84 -6.83
CA PHE A 11 10.14 -0.04 -6.10
C PHE A 11 8.72 -0.36 -6.55
N LEU A 12 7.86 -0.59 -5.56
CA LEU A 12 6.42 -0.67 -5.73
C LEU A 12 5.72 0.20 -4.70
N GLN A 13 4.65 0.86 -5.14
CA GLN A 13 3.76 1.59 -4.27
C GLN A 13 2.39 0.93 -4.28
N LEU A 14 1.93 0.54 -3.11
CA LEU A 14 0.57 0.06 -2.90
C LEU A 14 -0.34 1.27 -2.73
N VAL A 15 -1.31 1.43 -3.64
CA VAL A 15 -2.18 2.61 -3.71
C VAL A 15 -3.65 2.24 -3.90
N ASP A 16 -4.52 3.16 -3.48
CA ASP A 16 -5.98 3.13 -3.69
C ASP A 16 -6.68 1.84 -3.22
N ILE A 17 -6.31 1.36 -2.03
CA ILE A 17 -7.02 0.27 -1.38
C ILE A 17 -8.39 0.77 -0.93
N ALA A 18 -9.43 0.32 -1.62
CA ALA A 18 -10.80 0.74 -1.36
C ALA A 18 -11.78 -0.43 -1.47
N VAL A 19 -12.78 -0.42 -0.59
CA VAL A 19 -13.96 -1.28 -0.67
C VAL A 19 -15.17 -0.38 -0.64
N HIS A 20 -16.04 -0.53 -1.64
CA HIS A 20 -17.30 0.20 -1.71
C HIS A 20 -18.09 0.05 -0.39
N PRO A 21 -18.71 1.12 0.15
CA PRO A 21 -19.38 1.10 1.45
C PRO A 21 -20.28 -0.11 1.71
N ASP A 22 -21.15 -0.44 0.75
CA ASP A 22 -22.10 -1.59 0.85
C ASP A 22 -21.44 -2.97 0.93
N HIS A 23 -20.14 -3.03 0.64
CA HIS A 23 -19.33 -4.24 0.65
C HIS A 23 -18.27 -4.24 1.76
N GLN A 24 -18.23 -3.22 2.61
CA GLN A 24 -17.31 -3.16 3.75
C GLN A 24 -17.69 -4.17 4.84
N ARG A 25 -16.77 -4.39 5.80
CA ARG A 25 -16.91 -5.33 6.92
C ARG A 25 -17.08 -6.81 6.54
N LYS A 26 -17.03 -7.14 5.25
CA LYS A 26 -17.07 -8.51 4.70
C LYS A 26 -15.69 -9.11 4.44
N GLY A 27 -14.62 -8.53 4.99
CA GLY A 27 -13.24 -9.00 4.81
C GLY A 27 -12.60 -8.71 3.45
N LEU A 28 -13.29 -8.02 2.53
CA LEU A 28 -12.79 -7.75 1.18
C LEU A 28 -11.50 -6.93 1.15
N GLY A 29 -11.32 -5.98 2.09
CA GLY A 29 -10.06 -5.23 2.19
C GLY A 29 -8.86 -6.14 2.46
N LYS A 30 -9.04 -7.14 3.34
CA LYS A 30 -8.03 -8.15 3.62
C LYS A 30 -7.76 -9.04 2.41
N GLN A 31 -8.79 -9.40 1.64
CA GLN A 31 -8.61 -10.19 0.41
C GLN A 31 -7.86 -9.41 -0.68
N ILE A 32 -8.16 -8.12 -0.87
CA ILE A 32 -7.44 -7.25 -1.80
C ILE A 32 -5.97 -7.19 -1.40
N MET A 33 -5.68 -6.88 -0.14
CA MET A 33 -4.32 -6.84 0.39
C MET A 33 -3.58 -8.15 0.16
N LYS A 34 -4.20 -9.28 0.50
CA LYS A 34 -3.59 -10.60 0.33
C LYS A 34 -3.21 -10.85 -1.12
N LYS A 35 -4.13 -10.60 -2.06
CA LYS A 35 -3.85 -10.80 -3.49
C LYS A 35 -2.68 -9.94 -3.98
N LEU A 36 -2.58 -8.68 -3.52
CA LEU A 36 -1.51 -7.78 -3.94
C LEU A 36 -0.16 -8.18 -3.32
N VAL A 37 -0.14 -8.54 -2.05
CA VAL A 37 1.09 -8.98 -1.37
C VAL A 37 1.56 -10.33 -1.90
N ASP A 38 0.66 -11.31 -2.09
CA ASP A 38 0.99 -12.59 -2.73
C ASP A 38 1.62 -12.37 -4.13
N TYR A 39 1.13 -11.38 -4.89
CA TYR A 39 1.71 -11.02 -6.19
C TYR A 39 3.13 -10.44 -6.04
N VAL A 40 3.36 -9.54 -5.08
CA VAL A 40 4.70 -9.01 -4.79
C VAL A 40 5.64 -10.15 -4.39
N ASP A 41 5.24 -11.02 -3.48
CA ASP A 41 6.09 -12.09 -2.98
C ASP A 41 6.51 -13.04 -4.12
N ALA A 42 5.62 -13.30 -5.07
CA ALA A 42 5.89 -14.17 -6.21
C ALA A 42 6.73 -13.52 -7.33
N ASN A 43 6.56 -12.21 -7.57
CA ASN A 43 7.08 -11.55 -8.78
C ASN A 43 8.13 -10.46 -8.49
N ALA A 44 8.14 -9.91 -7.29
CA ALA A 44 8.96 -8.78 -6.87
C ALA A 44 9.49 -8.95 -5.42
N PRO A 45 10.08 -10.11 -5.05
CA PRO A 45 10.42 -10.42 -3.66
C PRO A 45 11.49 -9.49 -3.06
N HIS A 46 12.21 -8.75 -3.90
CA HIS A 46 13.25 -7.81 -3.48
C HIS A 46 12.85 -6.34 -3.62
N ALA A 47 11.66 -6.06 -4.15
CA ALA A 47 11.20 -4.68 -4.32
C ALA A 47 10.86 -4.05 -2.96
N TYR A 48 11.25 -2.79 -2.79
CA TYR A 48 10.78 -1.98 -1.68
C TYR A 48 9.33 -1.58 -1.92
N VAL A 49 8.43 -2.13 -1.10
CA VAL A 49 6.99 -1.84 -1.18
C VAL A 49 6.61 -0.79 -0.15
N SER A 50 6.05 0.33 -0.62
CA SER A 50 5.64 1.46 0.23
C SER A 50 4.17 1.79 0.06
N GLN A 51 3.61 2.48 1.06
CA GLN A 51 2.22 2.95 1.04
C GLN A 51 2.08 4.15 1.97
N VAL A 52 1.11 5.02 1.66
CA VAL A 52 0.66 6.09 2.56
C VAL A 52 -0.82 5.87 2.83
N ALA A 53 -1.17 5.62 4.08
CA ALA A 53 -2.54 5.33 4.47
C ALA A 53 -2.99 6.18 5.64
N ASP A 54 -4.31 6.33 5.71
CA ASP A 54 -5.00 6.94 6.82
C ASP A 54 -4.94 6.04 8.08
N PRO A 55 -5.22 6.61 9.28
CA PRO A 55 -5.18 5.89 10.54
C PRO A 55 -6.06 4.64 10.62
N LEU A 56 -7.20 4.59 9.91
CA LEU A 56 -8.09 3.42 9.92
C LEU A 56 -7.44 2.23 9.22
N GLY A 57 -6.63 2.50 8.19
CA GLY A 57 -5.83 1.48 7.50
C GLY A 57 -4.66 0.92 8.32
N GLN A 58 -4.16 1.66 9.33
CA GLN A 58 -2.96 1.28 10.10
C GLN A 58 -3.09 -0.05 10.85
N ARG A 59 -4.30 -0.56 11.10
CA ARG A 59 -4.50 -1.89 11.73
C ARG A 59 -4.44 -3.04 10.72
N LEU A 60 -4.71 -2.77 9.45
CA LEU A 60 -4.74 -3.79 8.40
C LEU A 60 -3.33 -4.11 7.90
N TYR A 61 -2.55 -3.09 7.54
CA TYR A 61 -1.27 -3.26 6.87
C TYR A 61 -0.20 -4.03 7.67
N PRO A 62 -0.08 -3.88 9.00
CA PRO A 62 0.90 -4.67 9.78
C PRO A 62 0.66 -6.18 9.72
N GLN A 63 -0.58 -6.62 9.47
CA GLN A 63 -0.89 -8.04 9.27
C GLN A 63 -0.24 -8.63 8.01
N PHE A 64 0.24 -7.76 7.11
CA PHE A 64 0.94 -8.10 5.88
C PHE A 64 2.42 -7.68 5.91
N GLY A 65 2.99 -7.49 7.10
CA GLY A 65 4.42 -7.21 7.26
C GLY A 65 4.85 -5.76 7.07
N PHE A 66 3.92 -4.84 6.74
CA PHE A 66 4.23 -3.41 6.68
C PHE A 66 4.58 -2.86 8.06
N LYS A 67 5.62 -2.05 8.12
CA LYS A 67 6.08 -1.36 9.34
C LYS A 67 6.03 0.15 9.13
N GLY A 68 5.80 0.89 10.21
CA GLY A 68 5.91 2.33 10.18
C GLY A 68 7.37 2.75 9.95
N VAL A 69 7.57 3.88 9.27
CA VAL A 69 8.90 4.43 8.90
C VAL A 69 9.66 5.09 10.07
N LYS A 70 9.29 4.79 11.33
CA LYS A 70 9.85 5.45 12.52
C LYS A 70 11.34 5.15 12.69
N PRO A 71 12.15 6.12 13.19
CA PRO A 71 11.77 7.47 13.63
C PRO A 71 11.54 8.48 12.49
N GLY A 72 11.75 8.08 11.24
CA GLY A 72 11.51 8.92 10.08
C GLY A 72 10.04 9.27 9.87
N ILE A 73 9.83 10.25 9.00
CA ILE A 73 8.51 10.67 8.51
C ILE A 73 8.41 10.38 7.02
N GLY A 74 7.22 9.96 6.57
CA GLY A 74 6.92 9.91 5.14
C GLY A 74 6.82 11.32 4.58
N MET A 75 7.35 11.54 3.38
CA MET A 75 7.29 12.82 2.68
C MET A 75 6.79 12.60 1.26
N TYR A 76 6.04 13.55 0.73
CA TYR A 76 5.59 13.55 -0.66
C TYR A 76 5.80 14.94 -1.27
N ARG A 77 5.78 15.01 -2.60
CA ARG A 77 5.89 16.26 -3.34
C ARG A 77 5.02 16.19 -4.59
N TYR A 78 4.33 17.28 -4.90
CA TYR A 78 3.65 17.48 -6.19
C TYR A 78 4.38 18.56 -7.02
N LEU A 79 3.77 19.06 -8.10
CA LEU A 79 4.31 20.13 -8.95
C LEU A 79 5.00 21.22 -8.11
N ARG A 80 6.27 21.52 -8.43
CA ARG A 80 6.93 22.73 -7.93
C ARG A 80 6.31 23.87 -8.72
N ILE A 81 5.30 24.54 -8.19
CA ILE A 81 4.91 25.84 -8.72
C ILE A 81 6.05 26.77 -8.33
N GLN A 82 6.82 27.20 -9.33
CA GLN A 82 7.69 28.36 -9.18
C GLN A 82 6.77 29.58 -9.28
N GLU A 83 6.86 30.49 -8.32
CA GLU A 83 6.31 31.84 -8.48
C GLU A 83 7.04 32.58 -9.61
#